data_AF-A0A452YJB4-F1
#
_entry.id   AF-A0A452YJB4-F1
#
_cell.length_a   1.000
_cell.length_b   1.000
_cell.length_c   1.000
_cell.angle_alpha   90.00
_cell.angle_beta   90.00
_cell.angle_gamma   90.00
#
_symmetry.space_group_name_H-M   'P 1'
#
loop_
_entity.id
_entity.type
_entity.pdbx_description
1 polymer ?
#
loop_
_entity_poly.entity_id
_entity_poly.type
_entity_poly.pdbx_seq_one_letter_code
_entity_poly.pdbx_strand_id
1 'polypeptide(L)'
;MAVPAPAKAVRALAATAAALVLLWCVHFGGGLALSSPTNKGLIFNVHPVLMLIGFIIIGSEAIMSYKTLPWSHDTNKTVHLILHAVALFLGSFGVYVAFKFHNESGIANLYSLHSWVGLGAIILYGLQWVSGFLTFFFPGASPTLRRAMLPWHVRAGIVVYVLALLAAELGFLEKLTFLQAAGLGKYSSEALLVNFTALVVLLLGAFVVLYVTAPAQSEHRLGYSSVRKS
;
A
#
# COMPACT_ATOMS: atom_id res chain seq x y z
N MET A 1 -19.87 -15.80 -5.29
CA MET A 1 -20.36 -14.42 -5.09
C MET A 1 -19.55 -13.49 -5.98
N ALA A 2 -20.18 -12.57 -6.71
CA ALA A 2 -19.47 -11.65 -7.59
C ALA A 2 -18.69 -10.61 -6.77
N VAL A 3 -17.47 -10.28 -7.18
CA VAL A 3 -16.68 -9.21 -6.52
C VAL A 3 -17.45 -7.89 -6.62
N PRO A 4 -17.66 -7.14 -5.52
CA PRO A 4 -18.36 -5.87 -5.55
C PRO A 4 -17.71 -4.87 -6.51
N ALA A 5 -18.50 -4.04 -7.18
CA ALA A 5 -17.99 -3.02 -8.12
C ALA A 5 -16.90 -2.11 -7.52
N PRO A 6 -16.98 -1.65 -6.24
CA PRO A 6 -15.92 -0.87 -5.63
C PRO A 6 -14.58 -1.62 -5.53
N ALA A 7 -14.60 -2.93 -5.21
CA ALA A 7 -13.40 -3.75 -5.15
C ALA A 7 -12.78 -3.97 -6.54
N LYS A 8 -13.61 -4.03 -7.60
CA LYS A 8 -13.11 -4.04 -8.99
C LYS A 8 -12.41 -2.73 -9.36
N ALA A 9 -12.97 -1.59 -8.94
CA ALA A 9 -12.36 -0.28 -9.17
C ALA A 9 -11.00 -0.15 -8.47
N VAL A 10 -10.90 -0.59 -7.21
CA VAL A 10 -9.62 -0.66 -6.47
C VAL A 10 -8.59 -1.48 -7.24
N ARG A 11 -8.96 -2.67 -7.72
CA ARG A 11 -8.06 -3.54 -8.49
C ARG A 11 -7.62 -2.93 -9.82
N ALA A 12 -8.51 -2.22 -10.52
CA ALA A 12 -8.18 -1.51 -11.74
C ALA A 12 -7.19 -0.35 -11.49
N LEU A 13 -7.39 0.41 -10.40
CA LEU A 13 -6.47 1.46 -9.97
C LEU A 13 -5.11 0.87 -9.59
N ALA A 14 -5.09 -0.23 -8.83
CA ALA A 14 -3.86 -0.93 -8.46
C ALA A 14 -3.09 -1.45 -9.68
N ALA A 15 -3.77 -2.09 -10.63
CA ALA A 15 -3.15 -2.55 -11.87
C ALA A 15 -2.57 -1.40 -12.70
N THR A 16 -3.31 -0.28 -12.79
CA THR A 16 -2.85 0.94 -13.44
C THR A 16 -1.60 1.50 -12.74
N ALA A 17 -1.63 1.67 -11.42
CA ALA A 17 -0.49 2.16 -10.64
C ALA A 17 0.75 1.28 -10.81
N ALA A 18 0.59 -0.04 -10.78
CA ALA A 18 1.67 -1.00 -11.02
C ALA A 18 2.26 -0.86 -12.43
N ALA A 19 1.42 -0.74 -13.46
CA ALA A 19 1.87 -0.54 -14.83
C ALA A 19 2.63 0.77 -15.00
N LEU A 20 2.14 1.87 -14.40
CA LEU A 20 2.76 3.19 -14.51
C LEU A 20 4.10 3.26 -13.77
N VAL A 21 4.23 2.70 -12.56
CA VAL A 21 5.52 2.69 -11.85
C VAL A 21 6.55 1.81 -12.54
N LEU A 22 6.12 0.68 -13.13
CA LEU A 22 7.00 -0.16 -13.93
C LEU A 22 7.42 0.56 -15.21
N LEU A 23 6.49 1.22 -15.90
CA LEU A 23 6.81 2.05 -17.07
C LEU A 23 7.81 3.14 -16.70
N TRP A 24 7.59 3.85 -15.59
CA TRP A 24 8.50 4.88 -15.12
C TRP A 24 9.90 4.29 -14.86
N CYS A 25 10.01 3.29 -13.99
CA CYS A 25 11.31 2.77 -13.57
C CYS A 25 12.06 2.00 -14.66
N VAL A 26 11.35 1.30 -15.55
CA VAL A 26 11.97 0.50 -16.61
C VAL A 26 12.27 1.34 -17.84
N HIS A 27 11.29 2.08 -18.37
CA HIS A 27 11.46 2.82 -19.62
C HIS A 27 12.21 4.14 -19.40
N PHE A 28 11.76 4.96 -18.45
CA PHE A 28 12.38 6.26 -18.19
C PHE A 28 13.59 6.17 -17.25
N GLY A 29 13.48 5.34 -16.20
CA GLY A 29 14.54 5.13 -15.22
C GLY A 29 15.71 4.25 -15.69
N GLY A 30 15.61 3.64 -16.87
CA GLY A 30 16.66 2.82 -17.48
C GLY A 30 16.76 1.38 -16.93
N GLY A 31 15.80 0.93 -16.11
CA GLY A 31 15.71 -0.46 -15.65
C GLY A 31 15.82 -0.63 -14.14
N LEU A 32 15.84 -1.90 -13.73
CA LEU A 32 15.88 -2.36 -12.35
C LEU A 32 17.10 -3.27 -12.14
N ALA A 33 17.93 -2.99 -11.13
CA ALA A 33 19.05 -3.85 -10.78
C ALA A 33 19.33 -3.83 -9.28
N LEU A 34 19.67 -4.96 -8.67
CA LEU A 34 20.08 -5.00 -7.26
C LEU A 34 21.54 -4.57 -7.03
N SER A 35 22.32 -4.49 -8.11
CA SER A 35 23.69 -4.00 -8.12
C SER A 35 24.01 -3.41 -9.48
N SER A 36 24.74 -2.30 -9.51
CA SER A 36 25.21 -1.70 -10.75
C SER A 36 26.55 -1.00 -10.49
N PRO A 37 27.61 -1.28 -11.25
CA PRO A 37 28.90 -0.62 -11.05
C PRO A 37 28.89 0.84 -11.54
N THR A 38 28.11 1.15 -12.57
CA THR A 38 28.17 2.44 -13.30
C THR A 38 26.96 3.34 -13.08
N ASN A 39 25.76 2.77 -12.94
CA ASN A 39 24.52 3.53 -12.74
C ASN A 39 23.79 3.04 -11.49
N LYS A 40 24.05 3.70 -10.36
CA LYS A 40 23.40 3.40 -9.08
C LYS A 40 21.90 3.72 -9.07
N GLY A 41 21.42 4.55 -10.01
CA GLY A 41 19.99 4.84 -10.18
C GLY A 41 19.15 3.59 -10.43
N LEU A 42 19.70 2.56 -11.08
CA LEU A 42 19.02 1.28 -11.30
C LEU A 42 18.70 0.54 -10.00
N ILE A 43 19.53 0.75 -8.96
CA ILE A 43 19.31 0.23 -7.60
C ILE A 43 18.16 0.99 -6.97
N PHE A 44 18.18 2.32 -7.04
CA PHE A 44 17.10 3.15 -6.51
C PHE A 44 15.75 2.82 -7.16
N ASN A 45 15.69 2.57 -8.47
CA ASN A 45 14.42 2.30 -9.18
C ASN A 45 13.67 1.07 -8.64
N VAL A 46 14.35 0.15 -7.94
CA VAL A 46 13.71 -0.99 -7.27
C VAL A 46 12.87 -0.51 -6.07
N HIS A 47 13.27 0.57 -5.40
CA HIS A 47 12.56 1.13 -4.24
C HIS A 47 11.10 1.49 -4.56
N PRO A 48 10.78 2.43 -5.47
CA PRO A 48 9.39 2.82 -5.74
C PRO A 48 8.55 1.64 -6.27
N VAL A 49 9.14 0.70 -7.03
CA VAL A 49 8.44 -0.52 -7.48
C VAL A 49 8.03 -1.39 -6.28
N LEU A 50 8.96 -1.68 -5.37
CA LEU A 50 8.67 -2.50 -4.18
C LEU A 50 7.75 -1.80 -3.19
N MET A 51 7.89 -0.49 -3.00
CA MET A 51 7.00 0.27 -2.12
C MET A 51 5.57 0.33 -2.69
N LEU A 52 5.40 0.55 -3.99
CA LEU A 52 4.07 0.63 -4.56
C LEU A 52 3.42 -0.75 -4.72
N ILE A 53 4.07 -1.68 -5.40
CA ILE A 53 3.48 -2.99 -5.69
C ILE A 53 3.50 -3.87 -4.43
N GLY A 54 4.66 -3.96 -3.78
CA GLY A 54 4.85 -4.82 -2.63
C GLY A 54 4.16 -4.29 -1.37
N PHE A 55 4.39 -3.04 -1.00
CA PHE A 55 3.90 -2.53 0.29
C PHE A 55 2.46 -1.97 0.20
N ILE A 56 2.17 -1.11 -0.78
CA ILE A 56 0.86 -0.45 -0.90
C ILE A 56 -0.20 -1.36 -1.53
N ILE A 57 0.04 -1.89 -2.74
CA ILE A 57 -0.99 -2.65 -3.48
C ILE A 57 -1.35 -3.97 -2.78
N ILE A 58 -0.34 -4.78 -2.38
CA ILE A 58 -0.61 -6.00 -1.60
C ILE A 58 -1.21 -5.64 -0.24
N GLY A 59 -0.76 -4.56 0.39
CA GLY A 59 -1.36 -4.02 1.61
C GLY A 59 -2.85 -3.67 1.44
N SER A 60 -3.23 -3.06 0.33
CA SER A 60 -4.63 -2.75 0.00
C SER A 60 -5.49 -4.02 -0.09
N GLU A 61 -5.03 -5.05 -0.80
CA GLU A 61 -5.74 -6.33 -0.88
C GLU A 61 -5.83 -7.00 0.50
N ALA A 62 -4.79 -6.91 1.33
CA ALA A 62 -4.81 -7.42 2.70
C ALA A 62 -5.87 -6.73 3.56
N ILE A 63 -5.97 -5.40 3.52
CA ILE A 63 -6.98 -4.61 4.27
C ILE A 63 -8.40 -4.98 3.81
N MET A 64 -8.60 -5.20 2.51
CA MET A 64 -9.92 -5.53 1.96
C MET A 64 -10.32 -7.01 2.08
N SER A 65 -9.37 -7.91 2.34
CA SER A 65 -9.52 -9.37 2.26
C SER A 65 -10.80 -9.93 2.92
N TYR A 66 -11.16 -9.48 4.12
CA TYR A 66 -12.37 -9.93 4.82
C TYR A 66 -13.68 -9.53 4.13
N LYS A 67 -13.69 -8.49 3.30
CA LYS A 67 -14.87 -8.04 2.53
C LYS A 67 -14.89 -8.57 1.10
N THR A 68 -13.73 -8.94 0.53
CA THR A 68 -13.61 -9.32 -0.88
C THR A 68 -13.55 -10.83 -1.12
N LEU A 69 -13.08 -11.60 -0.14
CA LEU A 69 -12.87 -13.04 -0.28
C LEU A 69 -14.07 -13.83 0.29
N PRO A 70 -14.67 -14.74 -0.49
CA PRO A 70 -15.88 -15.46 -0.10
C PRO A 70 -15.60 -16.67 0.81
N TRP A 71 -14.44 -16.73 1.45
CA TRP A 71 -14.00 -17.88 2.25
C TRP A 71 -14.41 -17.76 3.71
N SER A 72 -14.14 -18.82 4.49
CA SER A 72 -14.38 -18.83 5.93
C SER A 72 -13.61 -17.71 6.63
N HIS A 73 -14.11 -17.28 7.79
CA HIS A 73 -13.45 -16.27 8.62
C HIS A 73 -11.97 -16.61 8.89
N ASP A 74 -11.67 -17.87 9.23
CA ASP A 74 -10.31 -18.29 9.58
C ASP A 74 -9.39 -18.39 8.35
N THR A 75 -9.95 -18.75 7.19
CA THR A 75 -9.23 -18.68 5.92
C THR A 75 -8.90 -17.23 5.57
N ASN A 76 -9.88 -16.32 5.62
CA ASN A 76 -9.68 -14.90 5.34
C ASN A 76 -8.67 -14.26 6.30
N LYS A 77 -8.69 -14.65 7.58
CA LYS A 77 -7.71 -14.24 8.58
C LYS A 77 -6.29 -14.67 8.25
N THR A 78 -6.13 -15.90 7.79
CA THR A 78 -4.83 -16.43 7.37
C THR A 78 -4.32 -15.67 6.14
N VAL A 79 -5.20 -15.41 5.17
CA VAL A 79 -4.87 -14.64 3.96
C VAL A 79 -4.49 -13.20 4.32
N HIS A 80 -5.27 -12.52 5.15
CA HIS A 80 -4.96 -11.18 5.67
C HIS A 80 -3.57 -11.13 6.31
N LEU A 81 -3.26 -12.09 7.18
CA LEU A 81 -1.96 -12.20 7.86
C LEU A 81 -0.81 -12.37 6.85
N ILE A 82 -0.95 -13.30 5.90
CA ILE A 82 0.08 -13.62 4.90
C ILE A 82 0.31 -12.44 3.96
N LEU A 83 -0.75 -11.82 3.45
CA LEU A 83 -0.62 -10.66 2.55
C LEU A 83 0.09 -9.50 3.25
N HIS A 84 -0.25 -9.20 4.51
CA HIS A 84 0.48 -8.18 5.26
C HIS A 84 1.93 -8.57 5.56
N ALA A 85 2.23 -9.86 5.78
CA ALA A 85 3.61 -10.33 5.97
C ALA A 85 4.45 -10.15 4.69
N VAL A 86 3.89 -10.51 3.53
CA VAL A 86 4.51 -10.29 2.21
C VAL A 86 4.74 -8.81 1.96
N ALA A 87 3.73 -7.97 2.23
CA ALA A 87 3.85 -6.53 2.07
C ALA A 87 4.94 -5.94 2.97
N LEU A 88 5.01 -6.35 4.24
CA LEU A 88 6.05 -5.92 5.17
C LEU A 88 7.44 -6.35 4.71
N PHE A 89 7.59 -7.59 4.24
CA PHE A 89 8.86 -8.08 3.70
C PHE A 89 9.32 -7.27 2.47
N LEU A 90 8.45 -7.10 1.48
CA LEU A 90 8.78 -6.35 0.26
C LEU A 90 9.01 -4.86 0.54
N GLY A 91 8.24 -4.26 1.44
CA GLY A 91 8.47 -2.89 1.90
C GLY A 91 9.81 -2.74 2.60
N SER A 92 10.17 -3.69 3.47
CA SER A 92 11.45 -3.67 4.19
C SER A 92 12.62 -3.83 3.23
N PHE A 93 12.48 -4.70 2.23
CA PHE A 93 13.45 -4.84 1.16
C PHE A 93 13.55 -3.56 0.32
N GLY A 94 12.42 -2.93 -0.03
CA GLY A 94 12.37 -1.63 -0.71
C GLY A 94 13.12 -0.53 0.03
N VAL A 95 12.94 -0.43 1.36
CA VAL A 95 13.69 0.50 2.22
C VAL A 95 15.18 0.16 2.20
N TYR A 96 15.55 -1.12 2.34
CA TYR A 96 16.94 -1.56 2.23
C TYR A 96 17.59 -1.11 0.91
N VAL A 97 16.88 -1.22 -0.22
CA VAL A 97 17.46 -0.83 -1.52
C VAL A 97 17.70 0.69 -1.59
N ALA A 98 16.86 1.51 -0.96
CA ALA A 98 17.08 2.96 -0.86
C ALA A 98 18.32 3.30 -0.02
N PHE A 99 18.48 2.66 1.15
CA PHE A 99 19.70 2.80 1.98
C PHE A 99 20.95 2.34 1.23
N LYS A 100 20.88 1.21 0.51
CA LYS A 100 21.97 0.72 -0.33
C LYS A 100 22.35 1.74 -1.40
N PHE A 101 21.36 2.31 -2.11
CA PHE A 101 21.60 3.35 -3.11
C PHE A 101 22.29 4.57 -2.50
N HIS A 102 21.81 5.07 -1.36
CA HIS A 102 22.43 6.22 -0.69
C HIS A 102 23.87 5.94 -0.27
N ASN A 103 24.10 4.80 0.39
CA ASN A 103 25.42 4.43 0.88
C ASN A 103 26.43 4.24 -0.27
N GLU A 104 26.02 3.61 -1.36
CA GLU A 104 26.87 3.41 -2.54
C GLU A 104 27.07 4.69 -3.38
N SER A 105 26.23 5.71 -3.18
CA SER A 105 26.30 6.98 -3.89
C SER A 105 26.81 8.15 -3.03
N GLY A 106 27.18 7.88 -1.77
CA GLY A 106 27.64 8.92 -0.83
C GLY A 106 26.57 9.93 -0.42
N ILE A 107 25.29 9.56 -0.47
CA ILE A 107 24.15 10.42 -0.11
C ILE A 107 23.82 10.21 1.37
N ALA A 108 23.52 11.28 2.10
CA ALA A 108 23.09 11.20 3.49
C ALA A 108 21.75 10.45 3.63
N ASN A 109 21.59 9.67 4.69
CA ASN A 109 20.34 8.97 4.98
C ASN A 109 19.43 9.80 5.90
N LEU A 110 18.12 9.55 5.81
CA LEU A 110 17.11 10.00 6.77
C LEU A 110 17.07 11.52 7.03
N TYR A 111 17.32 12.36 6.02
CA TYR A 111 17.23 13.82 6.17
C TYR A 111 15.89 14.42 5.67
N SER A 112 15.10 13.66 4.91
CA SER A 112 13.87 14.17 4.28
C SER A 112 12.61 13.77 5.05
N LEU A 113 11.56 14.59 4.95
CA LEU A 113 10.25 14.25 5.54
C LEU A 113 9.69 12.94 4.97
N HIS A 114 9.90 12.68 3.68
CA HIS A 114 9.57 11.40 3.05
C HIS A 114 10.16 10.23 3.83
N SER A 115 11.46 10.30 4.14
CA SER A 115 12.16 9.23 4.85
C SER A 115 11.71 9.06 6.30
N TRP A 116 11.36 10.14 7.00
CA TRP A 116 10.85 10.07 8.38
C TRP A 116 9.43 9.48 8.44
N VAL A 117 8.54 9.95 7.56
CA VAL A 117 7.18 9.41 7.45
C VAL A 117 7.21 7.96 6.99
N GLY A 118 8.04 7.62 5.99
CA GLY A 118 8.20 6.26 5.49
C GLY A 118 8.73 5.28 6.53
N LEU A 119 9.78 5.67 7.28
CA LEU A 119 10.33 4.86 8.37
C LEU A 119 9.31 4.68 9.50
N GLY A 120 8.61 5.76 9.88
CA GLY A 120 7.51 5.69 10.85
C GLY A 120 6.39 4.74 10.39
N ALA A 121 5.96 4.84 9.14
CA ALA A 121 4.91 4.00 8.56
C ALA A 121 5.29 2.52 8.60
N ILE A 122 6.50 2.14 8.17
CA ILE A 122 6.91 0.73 8.14
C ILE A 122 7.14 0.15 9.54
N ILE A 123 7.65 0.95 10.49
CA ILE A 123 7.78 0.52 11.90
C ILE A 123 6.39 0.27 12.50
N LEU A 124 5.46 1.21 12.34
CA LEU A 124 4.09 1.06 12.83
C LEU A 124 3.37 -0.10 12.16
N TYR A 125 3.62 -0.35 10.87
CA TYR A 125 3.11 -1.52 10.16
C TYR A 125 3.62 -2.82 10.77
N GLY A 126 4.93 -2.91 11.06
CA GLY A 126 5.52 -4.07 11.72
C GLY A 126 4.91 -4.31 13.11
N LEU A 127 4.77 -3.25 13.92
CA LEU A 127 4.11 -3.33 15.22
C LEU A 127 2.65 -3.76 15.13
N GLN A 128 1.92 -3.26 14.13
CA GLN A 128 0.54 -3.64 13.84
C GLN A 128 0.45 -5.12 13.43
N TRP A 129 1.37 -5.61 12.62
CA TRP A 129 1.42 -7.01 12.22
C TRP A 129 1.72 -7.93 13.41
N VAL A 130 2.74 -7.62 14.22
CA VAL A 130 3.11 -8.42 15.39
C VAL A 130 2.00 -8.42 16.44
N SER A 131 1.44 -7.25 16.77
CA SER A 131 0.32 -7.15 17.73
C SER A 131 -0.94 -7.86 17.22
N GLY A 132 -1.23 -7.76 15.91
CA GLY A 132 -2.31 -8.49 15.25
C GLY A 132 -2.11 -10.00 15.32
N PHE A 133 -0.90 -10.48 15.04
CA PHE A 133 -0.52 -11.89 15.13
C PHE A 133 -0.72 -12.43 16.55
N LEU A 134 -0.13 -11.77 17.57
CA LEU A 134 -0.19 -12.22 18.96
C LEU A 134 -1.62 -12.18 19.53
N THR A 135 -2.40 -11.16 19.16
CA THR A 135 -3.76 -10.96 19.68
C THR A 135 -4.77 -11.89 18.99
N PHE A 136 -4.76 -11.91 17.66
CA PHE A 136 -5.79 -12.57 16.89
C PHE A 136 -5.37 -13.95 16.41
N PHE A 137 -4.10 -14.23 16.12
CA PHE A 137 -3.68 -15.48 15.49
C PHE A 137 -3.07 -16.49 16.48
N PHE A 138 -1.83 -16.28 16.92
CA PHE A 138 -1.11 -17.21 17.81
C PHE A 138 -0.16 -16.45 18.75
N PRO A 139 -0.09 -16.79 20.06
CA PRO A 139 -0.88 -17.81 20.77
C PRO A 139 -2.37 -17.45 20.87
N GLY A 140 -2.70 -16.19 20.59
CA GLY A 140 -4.06 -15.69 20.61
C GLY A 140 -4.49 -15.23 22.00
N ALA A 141 -4.98 -14.00 22.08
CA ALA A 141 -5.45 -13.41 23.32
C ALA A 141 -6.82 -13.94 23.78
N SER A 142 -7.18 -13.67 25.03
CA SER A 142 -8.51 -13.98 25.56
C SER A 142 -9.63 -13.31 24.73
N PRO A 143 -10.85 -13.88 24.69
CA PRO A 143 -11.97 -13.28 23.96
C PRO A 143 -12.27 -11.83 24.37
N THR A 144 -12.10 -11.50 25.65
CA THR A 144 -12.30 -10.14 26.17
C THR A 144 -11.28 -9.17 25.60
N LEU A 145 -9.99 -9.54 25.60
CA LEU A 145 -8.93 -8.68 25.05
C LEU A 145 -9.06 -8.53 23.53
N ARG A 146 -9.39 -9.61 22.79
CA ARG A 146 -9.64 -9.53 21.35
C ARG A 146 -10.76 -8.55 21.00
N ARG A 147 -11.88 -8.59 21.73
CA ARG A 147 -12.99 -7.64 21.54
C ARG A 147 -12.58 -6.19 21.85
N ALA A 148 -11.78 -5.97 22.88
CA ALA A 148 -11.29 -4.64 23.23
C ALA A 148 -10.28 -4.08 22.21
N MET A 149 -9.42 -4.95 21.66
CA MET A 149 -8.36 -4.55 20.73
C MET A 149 -8.82 -4.39 19.28
N LEU A 150 -9.86 -5.12 18.85
CA LEU A 150 -10.32 -5.09 17.45
C LEU A 150 -10.60 -3.68 16.90
N PRO A 151 -11.32 -2.77 17.60
CA PRO A 151 -11.55 -1.41 17.11
C PRO A 151 -10.27 -0.58 17.00
N TRP A 152 -9.29 -0.84 17.85
CA TRP A 152 -7.98 -0.18 17.80
C TRP A 152 -7.12 -0.72 16.66
N HIS A 153 -7.12 -2.04 16.46
CA HIS A 153 -6.44 -2.68 15.34
C HIS A 153 -6.96 -2.13 14.00
N VAL A 154 -8.28 -2.05 13.81
CA VAL A 154 -8.86 -1.51 12.56
C VAL A 154 -8.47 -0.04 12.35
N ARG A 155 -8.63 0.82 13.37
CA ARG A 155 -8.31 2.25 13.26
C ARG A 155 -6.81 2.50 13.04
N ALA A 156 -5.95 1.82 13.79
CA ALA A 156 -4.51 1.91 13.64
C ALA A 156 -4.06 1.42 12.25
N GLY A 157 -4.64 0.34 11.74
CA GLY A 157 -4.37 -0.16 10.39
C GLY A 157 -4.68 0.86 9.30
N ILE A 158 -5.81 1.56 9.41
CA ILE A 158 -6.17 2.65 8.47
C ILE A 158 -5.18 3.81 8.57
N VAL A 159 -4.81 4.24 9.78
CA VAL A 159 -3.83 5.32 9.98
C VAL A 159 -2.48 4.95 9.37
N VAL A 160 -1.98 3.74 9.61
CA VAL A 160 -0.72 3.25 9.04
C VAL A 160 -0.79 3.20 7.51
N TYR A 161 -1.92 2.77 6.95
CA TYR A 161 -2.11 2.76 5.50
C TYR A 161 -2.09 4.19 4.91
N VAL A 162 -2.74 5.15 5.57
CA VAL A 162 -2.69 6.57 5.15
C VAL A 162 -1.28 7.14 5.26
N LEU A 163 -0.51 6.79 6.29
CA LEU A 163 0.90 7.19 6.40
C LEU A 163 1.76 6.60 5.27
N ALA A 164 1.50 5.35 4.86
CA ALA A 164 2.19 4.74 3.73
C ALA A 164 1.87 5.45 2.40
N LEU A 165 0.61 5.85 2.18
CA LEU A 165 0.21 6.66 1.03
C LEU A 165 0.89 8.02 1.06
N LEU A 166 0.85 8.72 2.20
CA LEU A 166 1.52 10.01 2.37
C LEU A 166 3.04 9.90 2.08
N ALA A 167 3.69 8.85 2.57
CA ALA A 167 5.10 8.60 2.26
C ALA A 167 5.33 8.42 0.76
N ALA A 168 4.46 7.69 0.06
CA ALA A 168 4.56 7.53 -1.40
C ALA A 168 4.38 8.85 -2.15
N GLU A 169 3.39 9.67 -1.80
CA GLU A 169 3.19 10.99 -2.40
C GLU A 169 4.42 11.89 -2.22
N LEU A 170 4.98 11.93 -1.00
CA LEU A 170 6.22 12.65 -0.72
C LEU A 170 7.40 12.10 -1.52
N GLY A 171 7.48 10.78 -1.70
CA GLY A 171 8.56 10.12 -2.45
C GLY A 171 8.50 10.40 -3.95
N PHE A 172 7.32 10.37 -4.55
CA PHE A 172 7.12 10.77 -5.95
C PHE A 172 7.50 12.23 -6.16
N LEU A 173 7.04 13.12 -5.28
CA LEU A 173 7.36 14.55 -5.34
C LEU A 173 8.86 14.81 -5.18
N GLU A 174 9.50 14.20 -4.18
CA GLU A 174 10.93 14.33 -3.91
C GLU A 174 11.76 13.86 -5.10
N LYS A 175 11.48 12.65 -5.61
CA LYS A 175 12.22 12.10 -6.75
C LYS A 175 12.02 12.93 -8.02
N LEU A 176 10.80 13.36 -8.30
CA LEU A 176 10.53 14.22 -9.46
C LEU A 176 11.24 15.57 -9.34
N THR A 177 11.28 16.15 -8.14
CA THR A 177 12.01 17.40 -7.86
C THR A 177 13.50 17.23 -8.12
N PHE A 178 14.11 16.11 -7.70
CA PHE A 178 15.51 15.81 -8.00
C PHE A 178 15.77 15.65 -9.50
N LEU A 179 14.90 14.96 -10.23
CA LEU A 179 15.02 14.81 -11.68
C LEU A 179 14.91 16.16 -12.40
N GLN A 180 13.98 17.03 -11.97
CA GLN A 180 13.82 18.37 -12.52
C GLN A 180 15.02 19.27 -12.20
N ALA A 181 15.57 19.19 -10.99
CA ALA A 181 16.81 19.88 -10.63
C ALA A 181 18.00 19.40 -11.47
N ALA A 182 17.98 18.13 -11.89
CA ALA A 182 18.95 17.56 -12.82
C ALA A 182 18.66 17.84 -14.31
N GLY A 183 17.65 18.67 -14.62
CA GLY A 183 17.36 19.13 -15.98
C GLY A 183 16.15 18.47 -16.66
N LEU A 184 15.39 17.60 -15.99
CA LEU A 184 14.15 17.06 -16.54
C LEU A 184 13.13 18.20 -16.77
N GLY A 185 12.55 18.27 -17.98
CA GLY A 185 11.53 19.25 -18.30
C GLY A 185 10.29 19.14 -17.41
N LYS A 186 9.80 20.27 -16.89
CA LYS A 186 8.66 20.32 -15.96
C LYS A 186 7.36 19.73 -16.51
N TYR A 187 7.18 19.79 -17.83
CA TYR A 187 6.04 19.22 -18.57
C TYR A 187 6.45 18.07 -19.49
N SER A 188 7.60 17.43 -19.21
CA SER A 188 8.01 16.24 -19.95
C SER A 188 7.04 15.08 -19.73
N SER A 189 7.01 14.13 -20.66
CA SER A 189 6.19 12.92 -20.54
C SER A 189 6.52 12.14 -19.27
N GLU A 190 7.79 12.09 -18.86
CA GLU A 190 8.20 11.47 -17.60
C GLU A 190 7.60 12.19 -16.39
N ALA A 191 7.71 13.51 -16.33
CA ALA A 191 7.17 14.29 -15.21
C ALA A 191 5.65 14.14 -15.08
N LEU A 192 4.93 14.16 -16.21
CA LEU A 192 3.49 13.92 -16.25
C LEU A 192 3.15 12.48 -15.82
N LEU A 193 3.91 11.48 -16.29
CA LEU A 193 3.72 10.09 -15.89
C LEU A 193 3.83 9.91 -14.37
N VAL A 194 4.85 10.51 -13.74
CA VAL A 194 5.03 10.42 -12.29
C VAL A 194 3.87 11.08 -11.55
N ASN A 195 3.44 12.28 -11.97
CA ASN A 195 2.30 12.96 -11.38
C ASN A 195 0.99 12.16 -11.53
N PHE A 196 0.73 11.57 -12.71
CA PHE A 196 -0.44 10.71 -12.89
C PHE A 196 -0.35 9.43 -12.08
N THR A 197 0.84 8.86 -11.92
CA THR A 197 1.05 7.69 -11.04
C THR A 197 0.67 8.04 -9.61
N ALA A 198 1.18 9.16 -9.08
CA ALA A 198 0.85 9.68 -7.75
C ALA A 198 -0.68 9.89 -7.59
N LEU A 199 -1.35 10.54 -8.55
CA LEU A 199 -2.81 10.71 -8.53
C LEU A 199 -3.57 9.37 -8.50
N VAL A 200 -3.13 8.37 -9.27
CA VAL A 200 -3.75 7.03 -9.24
C VAL A 200 -3.53 6.35 -7.89
N VAL A 201 -2.37 6.52 -7.26
CA VAL A 201 -2.08 5.99 -5.91
C VAL A 201 -2.98 6.66 -4.86
N LEU A 202 -3.16 7.97 -4.93
CA LEU A 202 -4.07 8.70 -4.06
C LEU A 202 -5.52 8.20 -4.21
N LEU A 203 -5.99 8.03 -5.45
CA LEU A 203 -7.33 7.50 -5.74
C LEU A 203 -7.48 6.05 -5.27
N LEU A 204 -6.48 5.20 -5.49
CA LEU A 204 -6.43 3.83 -4.97
C LEU A 204 -6.64 3.83 -3.45
N GLY A 205 -5.85 4.64 -2.75
CA GLY A 205 -5.92 4.78 -1.30
C GLY A 205 -7.29 5.25 -0.81
N ALA A 206 -7.84 6.29 -1.43
CA ALA A 206 -9.16 6.80 -1.11
C ALA A 206 -10.25 5.73 -1.28
N PHE A 207 -10.24 4.99 -2.40
CA PHE A 207 -11.22 3.94 -2.66
C PHE A 207 -11.09 2.77 -1.69
N VAL A 208 -9.87 2.37 -1.31
CA VAL A 208 -9.65 1.35 -0.27
C VAL A 208 -10.25 1.80 1.05
N VAL A 209 -9.94 3.02 1.51
CA VAL A 209 -10.45 3.56 2.78
C VAL A 209 -11.97 3.66 2.76
N LEU A 210 -12.57 4.21 1.70
CA LEU A 210 -14.02 4.28 1.54
C LEU A 210 -14.66 2.89 1.55
N TYR A 211 -14.09 1.92 0.84
CA TYR A 211 -14.64 0.57 0.76
C TYR A 211 -14.62 -0.17 2.11
N VAL A 212 -13.52 -0.06 2.87
CA VAL A 212 -13.39 -0.77 4.16
C VAL A 212 -14.17 -0.08 5.28
N THR A 213 -14.38 1.24 5.19
CA THR A 213 -15.21 1.99 6.15
C THR A 213 -16.69 2.02 5.80
N ALA A 214 -17.07 1.71 4.56
CA ALA A 214 -18.47 1.63 4.16
C ALA A 214 -19.23 0.60 5.03
N PRO A 215 -20.45 0.96 5.49
CA PRO A 215 -21.29 0.03 6.24
C PRO A 215 -21.52 -1.23 5.40
N ALA A 216 -21.46 -2.40 6.04
CA ALA A 216 -21.86 -3.63 5.39
C ALA A 216 -23.30 -3.44 4.89
N GLN A 217 -23.56 -3.71 3.60
CA GLN A 217 -24.94 -3.72 3.11
C GLN A 217 -25.72 -4.70 3.97
N SER A 218 -26.64 -4.17 4.77
CA SER A 218 -27.59 -5.00 5.49
C SER A 218 -28.54 -5.53 4.43
N GLU A 219 -28.31 -6.74 3.93
CA GLU A 219 -29.37 -7.58 3.35
C GLU A 219 -30.36 -7.97 4.46
N HIS A 220 -30.95 -6.99 5.15
CA HIS A 220 -32.10 -7.17 6.03
C HIS A 220 -32.74 -5.83 6.43
N ARG A 221 -33.03 -4.95 5.48
CA ARG A 221 -34.09 -3.93 5.62
C ARG A 221 -34.67 -3.65 4.26
N LEU A 222 -35.68 -4.43 3.89
CA LEU A 222 -36.82 -4.13 3.01
C LEU A 222 -37.40 -5.47 2.58
N GLY A 223 -38.02 -6.16 3.55
CA GLY A 223 -39.12 -7.04 3.19
C GLY A 223 -40.12 -6.19 2.42
N TYR A 224 -40.26 -6.46 1.13
CA TYR A 224 -41.39 -6.03 0.33
C TYR A 224 -42.64 -6.69 0.94
N SER A 225 -43.14 -6.15 2.04
CA SER A 225 -44.52 -6.32 2.45
C SER A 225 -45.33 -5.27 1.72
N SER A 226 -45.59 -5.51 0.44
CA SER A 226 -46.71 -4.89 -0.23
C SER A 226 -47.41 -5.93 -1.11
N VAL A 227 -48.73 -5.96 -0.92
CA VAL A 227 -49.76 -6.66 -1.69
C VAL A 227 -50.00 -8.14 -1.32
N ARG A 228 -50.74 -8.36 -0.22
CA ARG A 228 -51.80 -9.40 -0.26
C ARG A 228 -53.02 -8.78 -0.93
N LYS A 229 -53.39 -9.32 -2.09
CA LYS A 229 -54.75 -9.27 -2.61
C LYS A 229 -55.49 -10.49 -2.05
N SER A 230 -56.57 -10.25 -1.32
CA SER A 230 -57.80 -11.06 -1.28
C SER A 230 -58.87 -10.25 -0.57
#